data_AF-A0A848VGH3-F1
#
_entry.id   AF-A0A848VGH3-F1
#
_cell.length_a   1.000
_cell.length_b   1.000
_cell.length_c   1.000
_cell.angle_alpha   90.00
_cell.angle_beta   90.00
_cell.angle_gamma   90.00
#
_symmetry.space_group_name_H-M   'P 1'
#
loop_
_entity.id
_entity.type
_entity.pdbx_description
1 polymer ?
#
loop_
_entity_poly.entity_id
_entity_poly.type
_entity_poly.pdbx_seq_one_letter_code
_entity_poly.pdbx_strand_id
1 'polypeptide(L)'
;MTTSYELPEAPETEPETEPRTLSEIEREERGFELRQREAKALAASTLVPTAYQGREGIPNVMIALNMARRLNADPLMVMQNLHVINGKPGWSAQFLIATFNSCGRFSSIRYEFEGGSCKAVCTELATSKEIEGTTITMEMADAEGWTKKAGSKWKTMPEQMLKYRAATFLIRSIAPEIGLGLYTSEELKDIE
;
A
#
# COMPACT_ATOMS: atom_id res chain seq x y z
N MET A 1 -18.76 -17.81 53.85
CA MET A 1 -19.68 -17.17 52.89
C MET A 1 -18.91 -17.00 51.60
N THR A 2 -19.08 -17.95 50.68
CA THR A 2 -18.40 -17.95 49.39
C THR A 2 -19.42 -17.48 48.37
N THR A 3 -19.34 -16.24 47.94
CA THR A 3 -20.22 -15.70 46.90
C THR A 3 -19.73 -16.24 45.56
N SER A 4 -20.48 -17.18 44.98
CA SER A 4 -20.29 -17.65 43.61
C SER A 4 -20.60 -16.51 42.64
N TYR A 5 -19.61 -16.07 41.88
CA TYR A 5 -19.78 -15.11 40.79
C TYR A 5 -20.25 -15.88 39.55
N GLU A 6 -21.54 -15.75 39.20
CA GLU A 6 -22.07 -16.27 37.93
C GLU A 6 -21.60 -15.37 36.79
N LEU A 7 -20.91 -15.96 35.81
CA LEU A 7 -20.58 -15.29 34.56
C LEU A 7 -21.88 -15.01 33.79
N PRO A 8 -22.09 -13.80 33.25
CA PRO A 8 -23.24 -13.54 32.39
C PRO A 8 -23.16 -14.44 31.15
N GLU A 9 -24.26 -15.12 30.82
CA GLU A 9 -24.41 -15.88 29.58
C GLU A 9 -24.08 -14.97 28.39
N ALA A 10 -23.17 -15.43 27.53
CA ALA A 10 -22.87 -14.74 26.29
C ALA A 10 -24.16 -14.67 25.44
N PRO A 11 -24.45 -13.55 24.78
CA PRO A 11 -25.62 -13.47 23.92
C PRO A 11 -25.47 -14.47 22.75
N GLU A 12 -26.20 -15.59 22.85
CA GLU A 12 -26.39 -16.55 21.76
C GLU A 12 -27.33 -15.95 20.71
N THR A 13 -26.82 -15.07 19.87
CA THR A 13 -27.34 -14.89 18.50
C THR A 13 -26.20 -14.32 17.66
N GLU A 14 -25.47 -15.19 16.99
CA GLU A 14 -24.78 -14.77 15.77
C GLU A 14 -25.84 -14.17 14.84
N PRO A 15 -25.65 -12.97 14.27
CA PRO A 15 -26.62 -12.42 13.35
C PRO A 15 -26.74 -13.36 12.15
N GLU A 16 -27.90 -14.01 11.99
CA GLU A 16 -28.24 -14.75 10.77
C GLU A 16 -28.06 -13.80 9.59
N THR A 17 -27.13 -14.14 8.70
CA THR A 17 -26.91 -13.37 7.48
C THR A 17 -28.10 -13.60 6.56
N GLU A 18 -28.96 -12.60 6.42
CA GLU A 18 -30.13 -12.68 5.54
C GLU A 18 -29.71 -13.15 4.13
N PRO A 19 -30.47 -14.09 3.52
CA PRO A 19 -30.15 -14.58 2.19
C PRO A 19 -30.29 -13.47 1.15
N ARG A 20 -29.24 -13.26 0.35
CA ARG A 20 -29.21 -12.28 -0.75
C ARG A 20 -30.38 -12.50 -1.71
N THR A 21 -30.99 -11.40 -2.15
CA THR A 21 -32.09 -11.42 -3.13
C THR A 21 -31.59 -11.81 -4.52
N LEU A 22 -32.45 -12.43 -5.33
CA LEU A 22 -32.12 -12.78 -6.73
C LEU A 22 -31.64 -11.56 -7.53
N SER A 23 -32.26 -10.40 -7.32
CA SER A 23 -31.87 -9.14 -7.99
C SER A 23 -30.46 -8.66 -7.65
N GLU A 24 -30.00 -8.91 -6.43
CA GLU A 24 -28.65 -8.56 -6.00
C GLU A 24 -27.61 -9.46 -6.64
N ILE A 25 -27.90 -10.76 -6.72
CA ILE A 25 -27.04 -11.77 -7.37
C ILE A 25 -26.86 -11.43 -8.85
N GLU A 26 -27.95 -11.16 -9.57
CA GLU A 26 -27.90 -10.78 -10.99
C GLU A 26 -27.12 -9.47 -11.22
N ARG A 27 -27.22 -8.50 -10.31
CA ARG A 27 -26.47 -7.24 -10.39
C ARG A 27 -24.98 -7.48 -10.19
N GLU A 28 -24.62 -8.32 -9.23
CA GLU A 28 -23.24 -8.69 -8.94
C GLU A 28 -22.60 -9.43 -10.12
N GLU A 29 -23.32 -10.39 -10.72
CA GLU A 29 -22.90 -11.14 -11.89
C GLU A 29 -22.61 -10.22 -13.08
N ARG A 30 -23.57 -9.35 -13.45
CA ARG A 30 -23.36 -8.36 -14.52
C ARG A 30 -22.17 -7.45 -14.25
N GLY A 31 -22.00 -7.02 -12.99
CA GLY A 31 -20.86 -6.20 -12.58
C GLY A 31 -19.52 -6.94 -12.66
N PHE A 32 -19.51 -8.23 -12.36
CA PHE A 32 -18.33 -9.09 -12.48
C PHE A 32 -17.96 -9.33 -13.94
N GLU A 33 -18.94 -9.63 -14.79
CA GLU A 33 -18.71 -9.81 -16.23
C GLU A 33 -18.14 -8.56 -16.89
N LEU A 34 -18.68 -7.39 -16.56
CA LEU A 34 -18.19 -6.11 -17.09
C LEU A 34 -16.71 -5.91 -16.72
N ARG A 35 -16.36 -6.10 -15.45
CA ARG A 35 -14.97 -6.03 -14.97
C ARG A 35 -14.06 -7.04 -15.66
N GLN A 36 -14.56 -8.24 -15.92
CA GLN A 36 -13.77 -9.25 -16.63
C GLN A 36 -13.50 -8.83 -18.09
N ARG A 37 -14.46 -8.18 -18.76
CA ARG A 37 -14.29 -7.65 -20.12
C ARG A 37 -13.30 -6.48 -20.14
N GLU A 38 -13.42 -5.56 -19.19
CA GLU A 38 -12.45 -4.46 -18.99
C GLU A 38 -11.04 -5.01 -18.75
N ALA A 39 -10.91 -6.00 -17.85
CA ALA A 39 -9.63 -6.62 -17.53
C ALA A 39 -8.99 -7.31 -18.75
N LYS A 40 -9.79 -7.99 -19.59
CA LYS A 40 -9.32 -8.58 -20.85
C LYS A 40 -8.78 -7.53 -21.81
N ALA A 41 -9.46 -6.38 -21.95
CA ALA A 41 -9.02 -5.29 -22.82
C ALA A 41 -7.70 -4.68 -22.33
N LEU A 42 -7.59 -4.43 -21.02
CA LEU A 42 -6.37 -3.88 -20.42
C LEU A 42 -5.20 -4.87 -20.48
N ALA A 43 -5.43 -6.15 -20.23
CA ALA A 43 -4.39 -7.18 -20.30
C ALA A 43 -3.84 -7.39 -21.72
N ALA A 44 -4.59 -7.01 -22.77
CA ALA A 44 -4.11 -7.04 -24.14
C ALA A 44 -3.20 -5.85 -24.50
N SER A 45 -3.15 -4.81 -23.66
CA SER A 45 -2.37 -3.60 -23.91
C SER A 45 -0.90 -3.78 -23.56
N THR A 46 -0.01 -3.30 -24.42
CA THR A 46 1.43 -3.23 -24.10
C THR A 46 1.77 -2.10 -23.13
N LEU A 47 0.81 -1.21 -22.84
CA LEU A 47 0.99 -0.13 -21.87
C LEU A 47 0.85 -0.59 -20.42
N VAL A 48 0.25 -1.75 -20.14
CA VAL A 48 0.25 -2.31 -18.77
C VAL A 48 1.55 -3.08 -18.52
N PRO A 49 2.07 -3.16 -17.28
CA PRO A 49 3.29 -3.92 -17.02
C PRO A 49 3.13 -5.42 -17.31
N THR A 50 4.24 -6.11 -17.56
CA THR A 50 4.27 -7.52 -17.99
C THR A 50 3.47 -8.47 -17.09
N ALA A 51 3.46 -8.24 -15.78
CA ALA A 51 2.68 -9.03 -14.81
C ALA A 51 1.14 -8.94 -15.03
N TYR A 52 0.67 -7.94 -15.76
CA TYR A 52 -0.74 -7.70 -16.05
C TYR A 52 -1.11 -8.07 -17.50
N GLN A 53 -0.14 -8.47 -18.33
CA GLN A 53 -0.35 -8.73 -19.75
C GLN A 53 -0.81 -10.18 -20.02
N GLY A 54 -1.54 -10.34 -21.12
CA GLY A 54 -1.97 -11.63 -21.64
C GLY A 54 -3.06 -12.30 -20.79
N ARG A 55 -3.40 -13.54 -21.16
CA ARG A 55 -4.47 -14.29 -20.49
C ARG A 55 -4.19 -14.54 -19.01
N GLU A 56 -2.94 -14.82 -18.67
CA GLU A 56 -2.48 -15.05 -17.30
C GLU A 56 -2.49 -13.78 -16.43
N GLY A 57 -2.41 -12.59 -17.05
CA GLY A 57 -2.43 -11.30 -16.35
C GLY A 57 -3.83 -10.80 -15.98
N ILE A 58 -4.89 -11.38 -16.56
CA ILE A 58 -6.28 -10.94 -16.32
C ILE A 58 -6.64 -10.92 -14.82
N PRO A 59 -6.33 -11.95 -14.01
CA PRO A 59 -6.60 -11.91 -12.57
C PRO A 59 -5.89 -10.74 -11.86
N ASN A 60 -4.64 -10.45 -12.23
CA ASN A 60 -3.88 -9.33 -11.67
C ASN A 60 -4.53 -7.98 -12.03
N VAL A 61 -5.02 -7.83 -13.27
CA VAL A 61 -5.75 -6.64 -13.69
C VAL A 61 -7.06 -6.48 -12.90
N MET A 62 -7.80 -7.55 -12.65
CA MET A 62 -9.02 -7.46 -11.85
C MET A 62 -8.74 -6.99 -10.42
N ILE A 63 -7.64 -7.46 -9.81
CA ILE A 63 -7.20 -7.01 -8.48
C ILE A 63 -6.81 -5.53 -8.54
N ALA A 64 -6.05 -5.12 -9.56
CA ALA A 64 -5.66 -3.72 -9.75
C ALA A 64 -6.88 -2.80 -9.95
N LEU A 65 -7.90 -3.23 -10.70
CA LEU A 65 -9.16 -2.51 -10.87
C LEU A 65 -9.90 -2.35 -9.54
N ASN A 66 -9.89 -3.38 -8.68
CA ASN A 66 -10.45 -3.26 -7.33
C ASN A 66 -9.68 -2.24 -6.48
N MET A 67 -8.34 -2.29 -6.51
CA MET A 67 -7.50 -1.33 -5.79
C MET A 67 -7.70 0.11 -6.29
N ALA A 68 -7.78 0.30 -7.61
CA ALA A 68 -8.06 1.59 -8.23
C ALA A 68 -9.38 2.19 -7.74
N ARG A 69 -10.45 1.38 -7.63
CA ARG A 69 -11.72 1.85 -7.05
C ARG A 69 -11.60 2.22 -5.57
N ARG A 70 -10.85 1.45 -4.77
CA ARG A 70 -10.65 1.75 -3.34
C ARG A 70 -9.87 3.04 -3.12
N LEU A 71 -8.90 3.32 -3.98
CA LEU A 71 -8.07 4.52 -3.94
C LEU A 71 -8.69 5.72 -4.68
N ASN A 72 -9.83 5.52 -5.36
CA ASN A 72 -10.38 6.47 -6.32
C ASN A 72 -9.31 6.96 -7.34
N ALA A 73 -8.52 6.01 -7.85
CA ALA A 73 -7.38 6.24 -8.72
C ALA A 73 -7.60 5.64 -10.11
N ASP A 74 -6.82 6.10 -11.08
CA ASP A 74 -6.84 5.56 -12.44
C ASP A 74 -6.25 4.12 -12.47
N PRO A 75 -6.87 3.15 -13.17
CA PRO A 75 -6.38 1.78 -13.24
C PRO A 75 -4.96 1.64 -13.81
N LEU A 76 -4.61 2.42 -14.83
CA LEU A 76 -3.29 2.36 -15.43
C LEU A 76 -2.24 2.89 -14.45
N MET A 77 -2.55 3.99 -13.76
CA MET A 77 -1.70 4.54 -12.69
C MET A 77 -1.45 3.51 -11.58
N VAL A 78 -2.48 2.77 -11.15
CA VAL A 78 -2.33 1.69 -10.16
C VAL A 78 -1.45 0.57 -10.70
N MET A 79 -1.75 0.04 -11.88
CA MET A 79 -0.98 -1.08 -12.45
C MET A 79 0.50 -0.72 -12.63
N GLN A 80 0.81 0.51 -13.06
CA GLN A 80 2.18 0.98 -13.24
C GLN A 80 2.99 1.06 -11.93
N ASN A 81 2.31 1.27 -10.80
CA ASN A 81 2.97 1.49 -9.51
C ASN A 81 2.81 0.31 -8.52
N LEU A 82 1.96 -0.66 -8.84
CA LEU A 82 1.77 -1.87 -8.04
C LEU A 82 2.61 -3.00 -8.62
N HIS A 83 3.78 -3.22 -8.02
CA HIS A 83 4.72 -4.24 -8.45
C HIS A 83 4.48 -5.57 -7.72
N VAL A 84 4.51 -6.68 -8.45
CA VAL A 84 4.43 -8.03 -7.87
C VAL A 84 5.84 -8.59 -7.74
N ILE A 85 6.26 -8.89 -6.51
CA ILE A 85 7.60 -9.41 -6.19
C ILE A 85 7.41 -10.70 -5.40
N ASN A 86 7.81 -11.83 -5.99
CA ASN A 86 7.63 -13.17 -5.40
C ASN A 86 6.19 -13.43 -4.91
N GLY A 87 5.21 -13.04 -5.74
CA GLY A 87 3.79 -13.20 -5.43
C GLY A 87 3.22 -12.18 -4.43
N LYS A 88 4.03 -11.28 -3.89
CA LYS A 88 3.58 -10.21 -2.98
C LYS A 88 3.45 -8.89 -3.73
N PRO A 89 2.28 -8.21 -3.67
CA PRO A 89 2.14 -6.88 -4.24
C PRO A 89 2.78 -5.84 -3.32
N GLY A 90 3.47 -4.87 -3.91
CA GLY A 90 4.03 -3.71 -3.22
C GLY A 90 3.98 -2.45 -4.07
N TRP A 91 3.67 -1.33 -3.44
CA TRP A 91 3.64 -0.04 -4.11
C TRP A 91 5.05 0.46 -4.40
N SER A 92 5.25 1.19 -5.49
CA SER A 92 6.48 1.97 -5.62
C SER A 92 6.54 3.01 -4.48
N ALA A 93 7.71 3.19 -3.86
CA ALA A 93 7.87 4.21 -2.82
C ALA A 93 7.48 5.61 -3.33
N GLN A 94 7.80 5.91 -4.60
CA GLN A 94 7.43 7.17 -5.25
C GLN A 94 5.91 7.37 -5.33
N PHE A 95 5.15 6.33 -5.65
CA PHE A 95 3.69 6.42 -5.71
C PHE A 95 3.08 6.71 -4.35
N LEU A 96 3.55 6.05 -3.28
CA LEU A 96 3.08 6.35 -1.92
C LEU A 96 3.38 7.78 -1.52
N ILE A 97 4.59 8.26 -1.80
CA ILE A 97 4.99 9.65 -1.54
C ILE A 97 4.12 10.63 -2.32
N ALA A 98 3.87 10.37 -3.61
CA ALA A 98 3.03 11.22 -4.44
C ALA A 98 1.58 11.24 -3.96
N THR A 99 1.03 10.09 -3.57
CA THR A 99 -0.33 9.97 -3.05
C THR A 99 -0.47 10.68 -1.71
N PHE A 100 0.52 10.55 -0.82
CA PHE A 100 0.57 11.31 0.43
C PHE A 100 0.63 12.81 0.17
N ASN A 101 1.52 13.26 -0.72
CA ASN A 101 1.67 14.69 -1.02
C ASN A 101 0.44 15.33 -1.67
N SER A 102 -0.45 14.51 -2.26
CA SER A 102 -1.68 14.96 -2.92
C SER A 102 -2.96 14.64 -2.13
N CYS A 103 -2.86 14.04 -0.93
CA CYS A 103 -4.03 13.60 -0.16
C CYS A 103 -4.87 14.73 0.43
N GLY A 104 -4.36 15.96 0.44
CA GLY A 104 -5.07 17.14 0.95
C GLY A 104 -5.17 17.24 2.48
N ARG A 105 -4.75 16.21 3.23
CA ARG A 105 -4.70 16.23 4.70
C ARG A 105 -3.39 16.80 5.24
N PHE A 106 -2.29 16.57 4.53
CA PHE A 106 -0.94 16.98 4.93
C PHE A 106 -0.28 17.86 3.87
N SER A 107 0.68 18.68 4.28
CA SER A 107 1.64 19.28 3.36
C SER A 107 2.47 18.21 2.66
N SER A 108 3.13 18.57 1.57
CA SER A 108 4.13 17.70 0.96
C SER A 108 5.25 17.35 1.96
N ILE A 109 5.76 16.12 1.86
CA ILE A 109 6.88 15.64 2.68
C ILE A 109 8.14 16.48 2.38
N ARG A 110 8.79 16.95 3.43
CA ARG A 110 10.13 17.53 3.42
C ARG A 110 11.10 16.56 4.08
N TYR A 111 12.37 16.65 3.71
CA TYR A 111 13.43 15.79 4.22
C TYR A 111 14.47 16.63 4.95
N GLU A 112 14.78 16.24 6.18
CA GLU A 112 15.84 16.82 6.99
C GLU A 112 17.02 15.84 7.05
N PHE A 113 18.20 16.32 6.69
CA PHE A 113 19.43 15.52 6.69
C PHE A 113 20.38 16.02 7.76
N GLU A 114 20.88 15.11 8.58
CA GLU A 114 21.88 15.40 9.60
C GLU A 114 22.81 14.20 9.78
N GLY A 115 24.12 14.40 9.61
CA GLY A 115 25.13 13.38 9.93
C GLY A 115 24.96 12.03 9.22
N GLY A 116 24.43 12.00 7.99
CA GLY A 116 24.17 10.73 7.27
C GLY A 116 22.85 10.04 7.67
N SER A 117 22.01 10.72 8.43
CA SER A 117 20.62 10.32 8.69
C SER A 117 19.62 11.18 7.92
N CYS A 118 18.40 10.69 7.77
CA CYS A 118 17.30 11.37 7.12
C CYS A 118 16.02 11.23 7.94
N LYS A 119 15.29 12.33 8.11
CA LYS A 119 13.98 12.37 8.73
C LYS A 119 12.97 12.98 7.76
N ALA A 120 11.80 12.37 7.65
CA ALA A 120 10.69 12.91 6.87
C ALA A 120 9.79 13.74 7.77
N VAL A 121 9.45 14.95 7.36
CA VAL A 121 8.59 15.87 8.11
C VAL A 121 7.46 16.40 7.22
N CYS A 122 6.29 16.61 7.80
CA CYS A 122 5.14 17.22 7.13
C CYS A 122 4.30 18.01 8.13
N THR A 123 3.35 18.79 7.64
CA THR A 123 2.41 19.54 8.48
C THR A 123 0.99 19.05 8.23
N GLU A 124 0.24 18.73 9.28
CA GLU A 124 -1.19 18.47 9.16
C GLU A 124 -1.94 19.78 8.94
N LEU A 125 -2.62 19.92 7.81
CA LEU A 125 -3.16 21.20 7.37
C LEU A 125 -4.30 21.71 8.27
N ALA A 126 -5.09 20.79 8.82
CA ALA A 126 -6.22 21.14 9.70
C ALA A 126 -5.77 21.75 11.03
N THR A 127 -4.64 21.29 11.56
CA THR A 127 -4.14 21.68 12.90
C THR A 127 -2.92 22.60 12.84
N SER A 128 -2.32 22.76 11.66
CA SER A 128 -1.01 23.41 11.47
C SER A 128 0.11 22.79 12.31
N LYS A 129 -0.08 21.55 12.79
CA LYS A 129 0.90 20.85 13.61
C LYS A 129 1.93 20.17 12.72
N GLU A 130 3.21 20.36 13.04
CA GLU A 130 4.29 19.60 12.42
C GLU A 130 4.32 18.17 12.94
N ILE A 131 4.52 17.23 12.02
CA ILE A 131 4.62 15.80 12.25
C ILE A 131 5.99 15.37 11.77
N GLU A 132 6.73 14.75 12.68
CA GLU A 132 8.04 14.19 12.43
C GLU A 132 7.96 12.67 12.34
N GLY A 133 8.57 12.13 11.29
CA GLY A 133 8.73 10.69 11.12
C GLY A 133 9.94 10.15 11.88
N THR A 134 10.14 8.84 11.76
CA THR A 134 11.33 8.18 12.29
C THR A 134 12.58 8.66 11.56
N THR A 135 13.62 9.02 12.32
CA THR A 135 14.96 9.26 11.76
C THR A 135 15.57 7.94 11.30
N ILE A 136 15.88 7.86 10.01
CA ILE A 136 16.52 6.70 9.40
C ILE A 136 18.00 6.99 9.27
N THR A 137 18.84 6.07 9.77
CA THR A 137 20.30 6.21 9.73
C THR A 137 20.94 5.10 8.89
N MET A 138 22.18 5.31 8.47
CA MET A 138 22.94 4.27 7.79
C MET A 138 23.25 3.07 8.71
N GLU A 139 23.43 3.29 10.01
CA GLU A 139 23.61 2.20 10.98
C GLU A 139 22.36 1.31 11.04
N MET A 140 21.16 1.91 11.00
CA MET A 140 19.91 1.16 10.89
C MET A 140 19.86 0.37 9.57
N ALA A 141 20.22 1.01 8.45
CA ALA A 141 20.23 0.35 7.15
C ALA A 141 21.19 -0.85 7.10
N ASP A 142 22.33 -0.76 7.77
CA ASP A 142 23.30 -1.85 7.86
C ASP A 142 22.82 -2.95 8.82
N ALA A 143 22.21 -2.60 9.95
CA ALA A 143 21.63 -3.55 10.89
C ALA A 143 20.49 -4.36 10.24
N GLU A 144 19.59 -3.69 9.52
CA GLU A 144 18.47 -4.28 8.78
C GLU A 144 18.92 -4.94 7.46
N GLY A 145 20.15 -4.67 7.01
CA GLY A 145 20.75 -5.31 5.85
C GLY A 145 20.26 -4.79 4.49
N TRP A 146 19.60 -3.64 4.42
CA TRP A 146 19.11 -3.02 3.18
C TRP A 146 20.24 -2.83 2.14
N THR A 147 21.44 -2.52 2.62
CA THR A 147 22.64 -2.30 1.79
C THR A 147 23.35 -3.60 1.41
N LYS A 148 23.06 -4.74 2.05
CA LYS A 148 23.93 -5.94 1.97
C LYS A 148 23.73 -6.77 0.70
N LYS A 149 22.54 -6.73 0.09
CA LYS A 149 22.21 -7.54 -1.09
C LYS A 149 23.11 -7.22 -2.30
N ALA A 150 23.54 -8.26 -3.01
CA ALA A 150 24.33 -8.12 -4.23
C ALA A 150 23.48 -7.43 -5.31
N GLY A 151 24.03 -6.38 -5.93
CA GLY A 151 23.27 -5.55 -6.88
C GLY A 151 22.28 -4.58 -6.24
N SER A 152 22.26 -4.44 -4.90
CA SER A 152 21.46 -3.42 -4.23
C SER A 152 21.86 -2.03 -4.72
N LYS A 153 20.90 -1.33 -5.31
CA LYS A 153 21.05 0.06 -5.76
C LYS A 153 21.28 1.03 -4.59
N TRP A 154 20.99 0.60 -3.35
CA TRP A 154 21.22 1.41 -2.15
C TRP A 154 22.68 1.63 -1.85
N LYS A 155 23.58 0.72 -2.28
CA LYS A 155 25.04 0.93 -2.15
C LYS A 155 25.52 2.15 -2.93
N THR A 156 24.93 2.42 -4.09
CA THR A 156 25.33 3.54 -4.96
C THR A 156 24.45 4.77 -4.80
N MET A 157 23.28 4.64 -4.16
CA MET A 157 22.32 5.72 -3.92
C MET A 157 21.79 5.72 -2.47
N PRO A 158 22.65 5.88 -1.46
CA PRO A 158 22.26 5.79 -0.05
C PRO A 158 21.28 6.90 0.36
N GLU A 159 21.45 8.13 -0.13
CA GLU A 159 20.50 9.21 0.19
C GLU A 159 19.08 8.93 -0.32
N GLN A 160 18.95 8.33 -1.51
CA GLN A 160 17.64 7.99 -2.07
C GLN A 160 16.95 6.91 -1.23
N MET A 161 17.71 5.92 -0.79
CA MET A 161 17.25 4.89 0.13
C MET A 161 16.71 5.52 1.42
N LEU A 162 17.50 6.40 2.04
CA LEU A 162 17.13 7.09 3.27
C LEU A 162 15.85 7.93 3.11
N LYS A 163 15.71 8.68 2.01
CA LYS A 163 14.47 9.43 1.71
C LYS A 163 13.26 8.52 1.60
N TYR A 164 13.38 7.43 0.85
CA TYR A 164 12.27 6.50 0.68
C TYR A 164 11.88 5.85 1.99
N ARG A 165 12.86 5.35 2.76
CA ARG A 165 12.61 4.74 4.08
C ARG A 165 11.95 5.73 5.04
N ALA A 166 12.48 6.94 5.15
CA ALA A 166 11.94 7.96 6.04
C ALA A 166 10.49 8.32 5.67
N ALA A 167 10.21 8.52 4.38
CA ALA A 167 8.87 8.83 3.92
C ALA A 167 7.90 7.65 4.08
N THR A 168 8.29 6.43 3.71
CA THR A 168 7.37 5.29 3.79
C THR A 168 7.06 4.90 5.23
N PHE A 169 8.02 5.10 6.15
CA PHE A 169 7.80 4.89 7.59
C PHE A 169 6.84 5.94 8.16
N LEU A 170 7.01 7.22 7.79
CA LEU A 170 6.07 8.29 8.13
C LEU A 170 4.66 7.98 7.61
N ILE A 171 4.53 7.67 6.31
CA ILE A 171 3.23 7.39 5.68
C ILE A 171 2.55 6.22 6.39
N ARG A 172 3.29 5.14 6.68
CA ARG A 172 2.75 3.96 7.35
C ARG A 172 2.26 4.24 8.77
N SER A 173 2.92 5.12 9.52
CA SER A 173 2.52 5.43 10.89
C SER A 173 1.42 6.48 10.97
N ILE A 174 1.38 7.44 10.04
CA ILE A 174 0.51 8.62 10.12
C ILE A 174 -0.73 8.52 9.20
N ALA A 175 -0.58 7.87 8.05
CA ALA A 175 -1.62 7.71 7.03
C ALA A 175 -1.60 6.29 6.41
N PRO A 176 -1.73 5.22 7.23
CA PRO A 176 -1.65 3.83 6.75
C PRO A 176 -2.67 3.49 5.66
N GLU A 177 -3.80 4.21 5.61
CA GLU A 177 -4.83 4.10 4.59
C GLU A 177 -4.32 4.36 3.17
N ILE A 178 -3.27 5.18 3.01
CA ILE A 178 -2.64 5.46 1.71
C ILE A 178 -1.88 4.24 1.19
N GLY A 179 -1.21 3.51 2.09
CA GLY A 179 -0.49 2.28 1.74
C GLY A 179 -1.37 1.04 1.62
N LEU A 180 -2.61 1.08 2.14
CA LEU A 180 -3.52 -0.07 2.27
C LEU A 180 -2.87 -1.28 2.95
N GLY A 181 -1.91 -1.03 3.85
CA GLY A 181 -1.16 -2.09 4.55
C GLY A 181 -0.10 -2.80 3.69
N LEU A 182 0.14 -2.36 2.46
CA LEU A 182 1.19 -2.94 1.60
C LEU A 182 2.56 -2.32 1.90
N TYR A 183 3.59 -3.15 1.80
CA TYR A 183 4.97 -2.70 1.75
C TYR A 183 5.27 -2.03 0.42
N THR A 184 6.37 -1.29 0.36
CA THR A 184 6.90 -0.83 -0.91
C THR A 184 7.62 -1.93 -1.66
N SER A 185 7.67 -1.81 -2.99
CA SER A 185 8.41 -2.72 -3.86
C SER A 185 9.89 -2.78 -3.46
N GLU A 186 10.42 -1.69 -2.96
CA GLU A 186 11.75 -1.54 -2.39
C GLU A 186 11.94 -2.34 -1.11
N GLU A 187 10.99 -2.29 -0.17
CA GLU A 187 11.02 -3.12 1.06
C GLU A 187 10.91 -4.61 0.74
N LEU A 188 10.04 -4.98 -0.21
CA LEU A 188 9.89 -6.37 -0.62
C LEU A 188 11.16 -6.94 -1.26
N LYS A 189 11.94 -6.12 -1.98
CA LYS A 189 13.23 -6.52 -2.56
C LYS A 189 14.33 -6.71 -1.52
N ASP A 190 14.23 -6.03 -0.38
CA ASP A 190 15.22 -6.08 0.69
C ASP A 190 15.02 -7.31 1.60
N ILE A 191 13.78 -7.80 1.73
CA ILE A 191 13.44 -8.97 2.57
C ILE A 191 13.75 -10.31 1.86
N GLU A 192 13.84 -10.30 0.53
CA GLU A 192 14.27 -11.45 -0.27
C GLU A 192 15.78 -11.68 -0.21
#